data_AF-H9WWV2-F1
#
_entry.id   AF-H9WWV2-F1
#
_cell.length_a   1.000
_cell.length_b   1.000
_cell.length_c   1.000
_cell.angle_alpha   90.00
_cell.angle_beta   90.00
_cell.angle_gamma   90.00
#
_symmetry.space_group_name_H-M   'P 1'
#
loop_
_entity.id
_entity.type
_entity.pdbx_description
1 polymer ?
#
loop_
_entity_poly.entity_id
_entity_poly.type
_entity_poly.pdbx_seq_one_letter_code
_entity_poly.pdbx_strand_id
1 'polypeptide(L)' 'VMNNPKLLKRVHEEMDAVIGRERRLKESDLANLPYFVAVCKEGFRKHPSTPLSLPRVSTEACEVNGHYIPKNTRLMVN' A
#
# COMPACT_ATOMS: atom_id res chain seq x y z
N VAL A 1 13.30 1.04 -2.16
CA VAL A 1 13.92 1.97 -1.19
C VAL A 1 15.44 1.89 -1.22
N MET A 2 16.04 0.69 -1.12
CA MET A 2 17.50 0.47 -1.22
C MET A 2 18.15 1.13 -2.45
N ASN A 3 17.46 1.15 -3.59
CA ASN A 3 17.98 1.74 -4.84
C ASN A 3 17.93 3.28 -4.89
N ASN A 4 17.35 3.94 -3.88
CA ASN A 4 17.20 5.40 -3.82
C ASN A 4 17.78 5.97 -2.51
N PRO A 5 19.10 6.23 -2.45
CA PRO A 5 19.77 6.67 -1.22
C PRO A 5 19.25 8.02 -0.70
N LYS A 6 18.85 8.94 -1.59
CA LYS A 6 18.26 10.23 -1.21
C LYS A 6 16.94 10.06 -0.43
N LEU A 7 16.10 9.12 -0.88
CA LEU A 7 14.83 8.83 -0.23
C LEU A 7 15.08 8.19 1.13
N LEU A 8 16.02 7.25 1.22
CA LEU A 8 16.41 6.60 2.47
C LEU A 8 16.95 7.61 3.49
N LYS A 9 17.79 8.56 3.08
CA LYS A 9 18.32 9.61 3.93
C LYS A 9 17.20 10.45 4.55
N ARG A 10 16.23 10.87 3.74
CA ARG A 10 15.09 11.67 4.19
C ARG A 10 14.18 10.93 5.17
N VAL A 11 13.99 9.61 5.00
CA VAL A 11 13.26 8.79 5.98
C VAL A 11 14.01 8.74 7.31
N HIS A 12 15.33 8.54 7.28
CA HIS A 12 16.13 8.53 8.51
C HIS A 12 16.12 9.88 9.21
N GLU A 13 16.18 10.99 8.47
CA GLU A 13 16.08 12.34 9.05
C GLU A 13 14.73 12.57 9.75
N GLU A 14 13.61 12.14 9.14
CA GLU A 14 12.28 12.22 9.77
C GLU A 14 12.20 11.35 11.03
N MET A 15 12.70 10.11 10.97
CA MET A 15 12.69 9.19 12.12
C MET A 15 13.57 9.69 13.27
N ASP A 16 14.79 10.17 12.98
CA ASP A 16 15.69 10.74 13.97
C ASP A 16 15.09 12.00 14.62
N ALA A 17 14.33 12.81 13.87
CA ALA A 17 13.68 14.01 14.39
C ALA A 17 12.48 13.73 15.32
N VAL A 18 11.70 12.68 15.04
CA VAL A 18 10.46 12.39 15.79
C VAL A 18 10.68 11.39 16.93
N ILE A 19 11.52 10.39 16.72
CA ILE A 19 11.73 9.29 17.68
C ILE A 19 13.04 9.49 18.45
N GLY A 20 14.06 10.05 17.81
CA GLY A 20 15.44 10.04 18.30
C GLY A 20 16.06 8.64 18.21
N ARG A 21 17.21 8.45 18.86
CA ARG A 21 18.01 7.21 18.79
C ARG A 21 17.92 6.31 20.01
N GLU A 22 17.23 6.74 21.06
CA GLU A 22 17.21 6.04 22.34
C GLU A 22 16.13 4.96 22.44
N ARG A 23 15.08 5.06 21.61
CA ARG A 23 13.91 4.18 21.68
C ARG A 23 13.56 3.56 20.32
N ARG A 24 12.89 2.42 20.37
CA ARG A 24 12.30 1.80 19.17
C ARG A 24 11.01 2.53 18.76
N LEU A 25 10.71 2.44 17.46
CA LEU A 25 9.46 2.92 16.87
C LEU A 25 8.25 2.21 17.52
N LYS A 26 7.24 3.00 17.89
CA LYS A 26 5.94 2.52 18.33
C LYS A 26 4.87 2.90 17.30
N GLU A 27 3.77 2.15 17.27
CA GLU A 27 2.67 2.41 16.34
C GLU A 27 2.05 3.81 16.52
N SER A 28 2.04 4.33 17.76
CA SER A 28 1.59 5.69 18.07
C SER A 28 2.39 6.78 17.36
N ASP A 29 3.65 6.51 16.99
CA ASP A 29 4.52 7.49 16.32
C ASP A 29 4.21 7.62 14.82
N LEU A 30 3.51 6.65 14.22
CA LEU A 30 3.21 6.65 12.79
C LEU A 30 2.42 7.89 12.36
N ALA A 31 1.59 8.45 13.24
CA ALA A 31 0.86 9.69 13.00
C ALA A 31 1.79 10.89 12.75
N ASN A 32 2.99 10.87 13.34
CA ASN A 32 3.99 11.92 13.23
C ASN A 32 5.07 11.63 12.17
N LEU A 33 4.93 10.52 11.42
CA LEU A 33 5.89 10.08 10.39
C LEU A 33 5.26 10.04 8.99
N PRO A 34 4.77 11.19 8.46
CA PRO A 34 4.04 11.22 7.20
C PRO A 34 4.89 10.78 6.00
N TYR A 35 6.19 11.10 5.97
CA TYR A 35 7.05 10.74 4.85
C TYR A 35 7.36 9.24 4.84
N PHE A 36 7.66 8.64 6.00
CA PHE A 36 7.78 7.18 6.13
C PHE A 36 6.52 6.46 5.65
N VAL A 37 5.34 6.89 6.10
CA VAL A 37 4.05 6.32 5.66
C VAL A 37 3.86 6.48 4.15
N ALA A 38 4.23 7.62 3.58
CA ALA A 38 4.18 7.83 2.13
C ALA A 38 5.11 6.88 1.36
N VAL A 39 6.31 6.61 1.88
CA VAL A 39 7.25 5.65 1.29
C VAL A 39 6.69 4.23 1.31
N CYS A 40 6.07 3.81 2.42
CA CYS A 40 5.39 2.52 2.49
C CYS A 40 4.25 2.42 1.47
N LYS A 41 3.41 3.45 1.38
CA LYS A 41 2.31 3.53 0.39
C LYS A 41 2.82 3.45 -1.05
N GLU A 42 3.89 4.17 -1.36
CA GLU A 42 4.51 4.14 -2.69
C GLU A 42 5.13 2.77 -3.01
N GLY A 43 5.67 2.10 -1.99
CA GLY A 43 6.14 0.71 -2.09
C GLY A 43 5.02 -0.23 -2.52
N PHE A 44 3.87 -0.18 -1.83
CA PHE A 44 2.70 -0.99 -2.19
C PHE A 44 2.09 -0.61 -3.53
N ARG A 45 2.12 0.68 -3.91
CA ARG A 45 1.65 1.14 -5.22
C ARG A 45 2.46 0.53 -6.36
N LYS A 46 3.79 0.46 -6.23
CA LYS A 46 4.68 -0.13 -7.26
C LYS A 46 4.74 -1.65 -7.20
N HIS A 47 4.66 -2.22 -6.00
CA HIS A 47 4.81 -3.65 -5.74
C HIS A 47 3.65 -4.13 -4.85
N PRO A 48 2.42 -4.19 -5.39
CA PRO A 48 1.31 -4.74 -4.65
C PRO A 48 1.57 -6.21 -4.34
N SER A 49 1.26 -6.65 -3.12
CA SER A 49 1.42 -8.07 -2.73
C SER A 49 0.51 -9.00 -3.54
N THR A 50 -0.61 -8.47 -4.06
CA THR A 50 -1.56 -9.18 -4.92
C THR A 50 -1.83 -8.34 -6.17
N PRO A 51 -0.97 -8.41 -7.21
CA PRO A 51 -1.09 -7.56 -8.41
C PRO A 51 -2.43 -7.68 -9.15
N LEU A 52 -3.06 -8.85 -9.10
CA LEU A 52 -4.38 -9.10 -9.71
C LEU A 52 -5.51 -9.23 -8.67
N SER A 53 -5.26 -8.75 -7.45
CA SER A 53 -6.11 -8.99 -6.27
C SER A 53 -6.35 -10.50 -6.05
N LEU A 54 -7.26 -10.84 -5.15
CA LEU A 54 -7.74 -12.22 -5.03
C LEU A 54 -8.87 -12.45 -6.06
N PRO A 55 -8.93 -13.64 -6.70
CA PRO A 55 -10.04 -13.97 -7.57
C PRO A 55 -11.38 -13.82 -6.83
N ARG A 56 -12.27 -12.99 -7.38
CA ARG A 56 -13.65 -12.87 -6.89
C ARG A 56 -14.58 -13.64 -7.81
N VAL A 57 -15.75 -14.02 -7.32
CA VAL A 57 -16.78 -14.71 -8.11
C VAL A 57 -18.09 -13.96 -7.97
N SER A 58 -18.76 -13.68 -9.07
CA SER A 58 -20.07 -13.03 -9.05
C SER A 58 -21.10 -13.95 -8.41
N THR A 59 -21.72 -13.53 -7.31
CA THR A 59 -22.75 -14.30 -6.60
C THR A 59 -24.06 -14.34 -7.38
N GLU A 60 -24.33 -13.30 -8.16
CA GLU A 60 -25.54 -13.10 -8.96
C GLU A 60 -25.18 -12.49 -10.32
N ALA A 61 -26.14 -12.44 -11.23
CA ALA A 61 -25.94 -11.71 -12.48
C ALA A 61 -26.01 -10.20 -12.20
N CYS A 62 -25.05 -9.43 -12.74
CA CYS A 62 -25.00 -7.99 -12.54
C CYS A 62 -24.63 -7.26 -13.83
N GLU A 63 -24.89 -5.96 -13.89
CA GLU A 63 -24.49 -5.10 -14.99
C GLU A 63 -23.45 -4.09 -14.50
N VAL A 64 -22.32 -4.00 -15.20
CA VAL A 64 -21.23 -3.05 -14.89
C VAL A 64 -20.88 -2.28 -16.15
N ASN A 65 -21.03 -0.95 -16.11
CA ASN A 65 -20.77 -0.06 -17.25
C ASN A 65 -21.49 -0.49 -18.55
N GLY A 66 -22.73 -0.97 -18.47
CA GLY A 66 -23.49 -1.45 -19.64
C GLY A 66 -23.20 -2.90 -20.05
N HIS A 67 -22.30 -3.60 -19.35
CA HIS A 67 -21.95 -4.98 -19.64
C HIS A 67 -22.63 -5.94 -18.66
N TYR A 68 -23.35 -6.93 -19.21
CA TYR A 68 -23.95 -8.00 -18.43
C TYR A 68 -22.90 -9.05 -18.03
N ILE A 69 -22.76 -9.27 -16.72
CA ILE A 69 -21.87 -10.25 -16.10
C ILE A 69 -22.74 -11.38 -15.53
N PRO A 70 -22.63 -12.61 -16.06
CA PRO A 70 -23.37 -13.75 -15.54
C PRO A 70 -22.98 -14.14 -14.11
N LYS A 71 -23.90 -14.81 -13.40
CA LYS A 71 -23.59 -15.48 -12.13
C LYS A 71 -22.43 -16.47 -12.29
N ASN A 72 -21.61 -16.60 -11.25
CA ASN A 72 -20.41 -17.45 -11.19
C ASN A 72 -19.25 -17.01 -12.10
N THR A 73 -19.28 -15.80 -12.67
CA THR A 73 -18.14 -15.26 -13.40
C THR A 73 -16.98 -14.96 -12.46
N ARG A 74 -15.77 -15.42 -12.81
CA ARG A 74 -14.54 -15.11 -12.06
C ARG A 74 -14.00 -13.74 -12.49
N LEU A 75 -13.75 -12.88 -11.51
CA LEU A 75 -13.26 -11.52 -11.67
C LEU A 75 -11.85 -11.41 -11.08
N MET A 76 -10.98 -10.72 -11.80
CA MET A 76 -9.63 -10.38 -11.37
C MET A 76 -9.47 -8.86 -11.48
N VAL A 77 -8.87 -8.23 -10.48
CA VAL A 77 -8.72 -6.77 -10.43
C VAL A 77 -7.25 -6.44 -10.58
N ASN A 78 -6.89 -5.86 -11.72
CA ASN A 78 -5.54 -5.39 -12.03
C ASN A 78 -5.35 -3.93 -11.58
#